data_AF-A0A7X3VE12-F1
#
_entry.id   AF-A0A7X3VE12-F1
#
_cell.length_a   1.000
_cell.length_b   1.000
_cell.length_c   1.000
_cell.angle_alpha   90.00
_cell.angle_beta   90.00
_cell.angle_gamma   90.00
#
_symmetry.space_group_name_H-M   'P 1'
#
loop_
_entity.id
_entity.type
_entity.pdbx_description
1 polymer ?
#
loop_
_entity_poly.entity_id
_entity_poly.type
_entity_poly.pdbx_seq_one_letter_code
_entity_poly.pdbx_strand_id
1 'polypeptide(L)' 'MKNITLSADESLIEAARRRASEERTTLNAQFRLWLENYAQSEWQAEQAVSVVRELQGKLRVGRKLTREEMNER' A
#
# COMPACT_ATOMS: atom_id res chain seq x y z
N MET A 1 -19.15 -3.82 -13.77
CA MET A 1 -18.12 -2.76 -13.65
C MET A 1 -18.79 -1.40 -13.78
N LYS A 2 -18.38 -0.39 -13.01
CA LYS A 2 -18.83 1.00 -13.19
C LYS A 2 -17.83 1.72 -14.10
N ASN A 3 -18.31 2.63 -14.95
CA ASN A 3 -17.45 3.44 -15.82
C ASN A 3 -16.94 4.67 -15.05
N ILE A 4 -15.64 4.93 -15.14
CA ILE A 4 -14.99 6.11 -14.54
C ILE A 4 -14.37 6.90 -15.69
N THR A 5 -14.61 8.21 -15.72
CA THR A 5 -13.98 9.12 -16.69
C THR A 5 -12.89 9.90 -15.98
N LEU A 6 -11.68 9.88 -16.51
CA LEU A 6 -10.53 10.61 -15.98
C LEU A 6 -9.96 11.50 -17.08
N SER A 7 -9.54 12.70 -16.72
CA SER A 7 -8.86 13.64 -17.62
C SER A 7 -7.41 13.78 -17.20
N ALA A 8 -6.50 13.76 -18.18
CA ALA A 8 -5.07 13.99 -18.00
C ALA A 8 -4.52 14.62 -19.30
N ASP A 9 -3.31 15.15 -19.25
CA ASP A 9 -2.66 15.69 -20.44
C ASP A 9 -2.54 14.61 -21.53
N GLU A 10 -2.85 14.99 -22.77
CA GLU A 10 -2.82 14.06 -23.92
C GLU A 10 -1.44 13.40 -24.09
N SER A 11 -0.37 14.16 -23.87
CA SER A 11 1.00 13.66 -23.93
C SER A 11 1.28 12.56 -22.90
N LEU A 12 0.68 12.66 -21.70
CA LEU A 12 0.78 11.65 -20.65
C LEU A 12 -0.03 10.39 -21.00
N ILE A 13 -1.24 10.57 -21.55
CA ILE A 13 -2.08 9.45 -22.00
C ILE A 13 -1.37 8.64 -23.07
N GLU A 14 -0.78 9.30 -24.07
CA GLU A 14 -0.06 8.64 -25.15
C GLU A 14 1.22 7.96 -24.67
N ALA A 15 1.99 8.60 -23.79
CA ALA A 15 3.16 7.98 -23.18
C ALA A 15 2.79 6.70 -22.39
N ALA A 16 1.73 6.76 -21.60
CA ALA A 16 1.26 5.63 -20.81
C ALA A 16 0.71 4.49 -21.69
N ARG A 17 0.03 4.81 -22.80
CA ARG A 17 -0.42 3.82 -23.80
C ARG A 17 0.76 3.11 -24.45
N ARG A 18 1.78 3.85 -24.89
CA ARG A 18 2.98 3.26 -25.51
C ARG A 18 3.66 2.28 -24.55
N ARG A 19 3.92 2.71 -23.32
CA ARG A 19 4.51 1.86 -22.28
C ARG A 19 3.68 0.60 -22.03
N ALA A 20 2.36 0.74 -21.89
CA ALA A 20 1.49 -0.41 -21.69
C ALA A 20 1.57 -1.40 -22.87
N SER A 21 1.65 -0.91 -24.11
CA SER A 21 1.82 -1.75 -25.29
C SER A 21 3.17 -2.48 -25.32
N GLU A 22 4.25 -1.83 -24.90
CA GLU A 22 5.59 -2.45 -24.76
C GLU A 22 5.56 -3.60 -23.74
N GLU A 23 4.83 -3.40 -22.65
CA GLU A 23 4.58 -4.40 -21.60
C GLU A 23 3.50 -5.43 -21.99
N ARG A 24 3.01 -5.42 -23.24
CA ARG A 24 1.93 -6.30 -23.75
C ARG A 24 0.64 -6.25 -22.92
N THR A 25 0.31 -5.08 -22.40
CA THR A 25 -0.90 -4.81 -21.62
C THR A 25 -1.64 -3.58 -22.18
N THR A 26 -2.63 -3.08 -21.44
CA THR A 26 -3.39 -1.88 -21.81
C THR A 26 -3.32 -0.83 -20.70
N LEU A 27 -3.45 0.44 -21.07
CA LEU A 27 -3.54 1.54 -20.10
C LEU A 27 -4.65 1.30 -19.07
N ASN A 28 -5.78 0.74 -19.50
CA ASN A 28 -6.90 0.43 -18.61
C ASN A 28 -6.58 -0.71 -17.62
N ALA A 29 -5.82 -1.72 -18.05
CA ALA A 29 -5.36 -2.78 -17.14
C ALA A 29 -4.40 -2.22 -16.08
N GLN A 30 -3.44 -1.38 -16.50
CA GLN A 30 -2.53 -0.70 -15.57
C GLN A 30 -3.29 0.24 -14.61
N PHE A 31 -4.33 0.92 -15.09
CA PHE A 31 -5.17 1.77 -14.25
C PHE A 31 -5.93 0.97 -13.17
N ARG A 32 -6.43 -0.23 -13.50
CA ARG A 32 -7.07 -1.10 -12.49
C ARG A 32 -6.08 -1.55 -11.41
N LEU A 33 -4.88 -1.98 -11.80
CA LEU A 33 -3.84 -2.37 -10.86
C LEU A 33 -3.45 -1.20 -9.95
N TRP A 34 -3.34 0.01 -10.53
CA TRP A 34 -3.09 1.21 -9.75
C TRP A 34 -4.23 1.49 -8.75
N LEU A 35 -5.51 1.40 -9.17
CA LEU A 35 -6.65 1.59 -8.27
C LEU A 35 -6.67 0.56 -7.12
N GLU A 36 -6.37 -0.70 -7.41
CA GLU A 36 -6.27 -1.76 -6.41
C GLU A 36 -5.17 -1.45 -5.39
N ASN A 37 -3.98 -1.08 -5.85
CA ASN A 37 -2.86 -0.71 -4.99
C ASN A 37 -3.12 0.58 -4.19
N TYR A 38 -3.77 1.57 -4.82
CA TYR A 38 -4.12 2.84 -4.20
C TYR A 38 -5.12 2.63 -3.06
N ALA A 39 -6.18 1.85 -3.30
CA ALA A 39 -7.15 1.49 -2.27
C ALA A 39 -6.54 0.61 -1.15
N GLN A 40 -5.62 -0.29 -1.49
CA GLN A 40 -4.92 -1.12 -0.51
C GLN A 40 -3.95 -0.31 0.35
N SER A 41 -3.36 0.78 -0.15
CA SER A 41 -2.39 1.57 0.60
C SER A 41 -3.04 2.32 1.78
N GLU A 42 -4.25 2.85 1.61
CA GLU A 42 -5.05 3.36 2.73
C GLU A 42 -5.42 2.23 3.69
N TRP A 43 -5.86 1.08 3.16
CA TRP A 43 -6.26 -0.05 4.00
C TRP A 43 -5.10 -0.62 4.82
N GLN A 44 -3.89 -0.74 4.25
CA GLN A 44 -2.71 -1.23 4.96
C GLN A 44 -2.20 -0.23 5.99
N ALA A 45 -2.24 1.07 5.70
CA ALA A 45 -1.87 2.10 6.68
C ALA A 45 -2.86 2.10 7.86
N GLU A 46 -4.16 2.04 7.59
CA GLU A 46 -5.19 1.96 8.63
C GLU A 46 -5.13 0.64 9.42
N GLN A 47 -4.91 -0.49 8.75
CA GLN A 47 -4.76 -1.80 9.40
C GLN A 47 -3.45 -1.92 10.19
N ALA A 48 -2.34 -1.37 9.69
CA ALA A 48 -1.09 -1.34 10.45
C ALA A 48 -1.23 -0.48 11.71
N VAL A 49 -1.90 0.68 11.61
CA VAL A 49 -2.20 1.53 12.76
C VAL A 49 -3.19 0.86 13.73
N SER A 50 -4.20 0.15 13.22
CA SER A 50 -5.17 -0.57 14.05
C SER A 50 -4.53 -1.74 14.79
N VAL A 51 -3.68 -2.53 14.13
CA VAL A 51 -2.89 -3.62 14.74
C VAL A 51 -1.92 -3.08 15.78
N VAL A 52 -1.20 -1.98 15.49
CA VAL A 52 -0.32 -1.32 16.48
C VAL A 52 -1.13 -0.82 17.68
N ARG A 53 -2.31 -0.23 17.48
CA ARG A 53 -3.19 0.20 18.57
C ARG A 53 -3.75 -0.97 19.39
N GLU A 54 -4.15 -2.06 18.73
CA GLU A 54 -4.67 -3.25 19.39
C GLU A 54 -3.57 -3.95 20.21
N LEU A 55 -2.35 -4.01 19.68
CA LEU A 55 -1.18 -4.53 20.40
C LEU A 55 -0.78 -3.61 21.56
N GLN A 56 -0.81 -2.28 21.41
CA GLN A 56 -0.57 -1.33 22.50
C GLN A 56 -1.61 -1.43 23.63
N GLY A 57 -2.87 -1.75 23.31
CA GLY A 57 -3.93 -1.96 24.30
C GLY A 57 -3.81 -3.27 25.08
N LYS A 58 -3.16 -4.29 24.50
CA LYS A 58 -3.03 -5.64 25.09
C LYS A 58 -1.64 -5.91 25.70
N LEU A 59 -0.62 -5.17 25.30
CA LEU A 59 0.73 -5.28 25.85
C LEU A 59 0.88 -4.33 27.05
N ARG A 60 0.59 -4.84 28.25
CA ARG A 60 1.27 -4.30 29.44
C ARG A 60 2.74 -4.66 29.29
N VAL A 61 3.56 -3.69 28.86
CA VAL A 61 5.02 -3.80 28.92
C VAL A 61 5.43 -3.83 30.39
N GLY A 62 5.31 -5.02 30.98
CA GLY A 62 5.76 -5.33 32.32
C GLY A 62 7.26 -5.55 32.30
N ARG A 63 7.97 -4.50 32.72
CA ARG A 63 9.43 -4.37 32.89
C ARG A 63 10.24 -4.13 31.61
N LYS A 64 11.09 -3.09 31.69
CA LYS A 64 12.28 -2.94 30.86
C LYS A 64 13.23 -4.08 31.23
N LEU A 65 13.43 -5.03 30.33
CA LEU A 65 14.59 -5.93 30.43
C LEU A 65 15.85 -5.08 30.27
N THR A 66 16.71 -5.13 31.28
CA THR A 66 18.01 -4.46 31.22
C THR A 66 18.94 -5.24 30.29
N ARG A 67 19.93 -4.57 29.69
CA ARG A 67 20.86 -5.21 28.72
C ARG A 67 21.62 -6.40 29.32
N GLU A 68 21.71 -6.46 30.64
CA GLU A 68 22.34 -7.55 31.39
C GLU A 68 21.47 -8.83 31.35
N GLU A 69 20.15 -8.72 31.48
CA GLU A 69 19.22 -9.87 31.44
C GLU A 69 19.09 -10.49 30.04
N MET A 70 19.35 -9.73 28.97
CA MET A 70 19.33 -10.25 27.59
C MET A 70 20.59 -11.05 27.20
N ASN A 71 21.64 -11.03 28.03
CA ASN A 71 22.94 -11.64 27.73
C ASN A 71 23.28 -12.85 28.62
N GLU A 72 22.43 -13.24 29.56
CA GLU A 72 22.58 -14.51 30.27
C GLU A 72 22.04 -15.65 29.40
N ARG A 73 22.94 -16.56 29.03
CA ARG A 73 22.66 -17.79 28.28
C ARG A 73 22.52 -18.97 29.22
#